data_AF-A0AAN8FY00-F1
#
_entry.id   AF-A0AAN8FY00-F1
#
_cell.length_a   1.000
_cell.length_b   1.000
_cell.length_c   1.000
_cell.angle_alpha   90.00
_cell.angle_beta   90.00
_cell.angle_gamma   90.00
#
_symmetry.space_group_name_H-M   'P 1'
#
loop_
_entity.id
_entity.type
_entity.pdbx_description
1 polymer ?
#
loop_
_entity_poly.entity_id
_entity_poly.type
_entity_poly.pdbx_seq_one_letter_code
_entity_poly.pdbx_strand_id
1 'polypeptide(L)'
;MQKRLLTDTLQNLHAKFCAENTFVKMSYSSFCRLRPFWAKQPSLTDRDTCVCKKHENVQLLIDRLLFMETLSTEFSSVEKLTKSVCCFDSQKNEMDCMTGLCIKCKQKRVRIDCRENMDTKTYWFQWNTVKKTITSKKTASEEKEMP
;
A
#
# COMPACT_ATOMS: atom_id res chain seq x y z
N MET A 1 18.26 -1.09 10.55
CA MET A 1 17.50 -1.26 11.81
C MET A 1 16.02 -1.03 11.50
N GLN A 2 15.12 -1.96 11.84
CA GLN A 2 13.72 -1.97 11.37
C GLN A 2 12.79 -1.23 12.36
N LYS A 3 12.00 -0.25 11.89
CA LYS A 3 10.96 0.46 12.68
C LYS A 3 9.79 -0.49 12.94
N ARG A 4 9.24 -0.52 14.15
CA ARG A 4 7.98 -1.22 14.49
C ARG A 4 6.93 -0.20 14.93
N LEU A 5 5.70 -0.39 14.46
CA LEU A 5 4.58 0.47 14.79
C LEU A 5 3.74 -0.18 15.89
N LEU A 6 3.31 0.62 16.85
CA LEU A 6 2.36 0.19 17.87
C LEU A 6 0.98 0.03 17.21
N THR A 7 0.33 -1.08 17.51
CA THR A 7 -1.02 -1.39 16.99
C THR A 7 -2.13 -0.81 17.87
N ASP A 8 -1.79 -0.29 19.05
CA ASP A 8 -2.72 0.21 20.05
C ASP A 8 -2.08 1.35 20.86
N THR A 9 -2.88 2.03 21.68
CA THR A 9 -2.40 3.10 22.58
C THR A 9 -1.53 2.53 23.69
N LEU A 10 -0.56 3.32 24.18
CA LEU A 10 0.30 2.89 25.29
C LEU A 10 -0.49 2.58 26.56
N GLN A 11 -1.61 3.27 26.78
CA GLN A 11 -2.50 3.03 27.92
C GLN A 11 -3.14 1.65 27.82
N ASN A 12 -3.69 1.29 26.65
CA ASN A 12 -4.29 -0.03 26.43
C ASN A 12 -3.24 -1.14 26.52
N LEU A 13 -2.04 -0.92 25.97
CA LEU A 13 -0.94 -1.88 26.06
C LEU A 13 -0.47 -2.07 27.51
N HIS A 14 -0.41 -0.99 28.31
CA HIS A 14 -0.07 -1.08 29.74
C HIS A 14 -1.14 -1.84 30.52
N ALA A 15 -2.42 -1.56 30.27
CA ALA A 15 -3.53 -2.29 30.89
C ALA A 15 -3.48 -3.79 30.56
N LYS A 16 -3.26 -4.14 29.27
CA LYS A 16 -3.08 -5.53 28.83
C LYS A 16 -1.87 -6.18 29.52
N PHE A 17 -0.73 -5.49 29.56
CA PHE A 17 0.47 -5.99 30.24
C PHE A 17 0.21 -6.31 31.72
N CYS A 18 -0.47 -5.43 32.45
CA CYS A 18 -0.82 -5.65 33.85
C CYS A 18 -1.83 -6.79 34.05
N ALA A 19 -2.76 -6.98 33.10
CA ALA A 19 -3.72 -8.08 33.14
C ALA A 19 -3.04 -9.44 32.89
N GLU A 20 -2.07 -9.50 31.98
CA GLU A 20 -1.31 -10.71 31.64
C GLU A 20 -0.23 -11.04 32.68
N ASN A 21 0.35 -10.02 33.34
CA ASN A 21 1.48 -10.17 34.25
C ASN A 21 1.12 -9.71 35.67
N THR A 22 0.24 -10.47 36.32
CA THR A 22 -0.28 -10.15 37.67
C THR A 22 0.80 -10.13 38.76
N PHE A 23 1.92 -10.83 38.57
CA PHE A 23 3.05 -10.87 39.50
C PHE A 23 3.97 -9.64 39.42
N VAL A 24 3.89 -8.86 38.34
CA VAL A 24 4.77 -7.71 38.08
C VAL A 24 3.99 -6.42 38.25
N LYS A 25 4.25 -5.68 39.33
CA LYS A 25 3.71 -4.32 39.49
C LYS A 25 4.52 -3.33 38.65
N MET A 26 3.99 -2.98 37.49
CA MET A 26 4.59 -1.98 36.61
C MET A 26 3.72 -0.72 36.51
N SER A 27 4.30 0.44 36.81
CA SER A 27 3.63 1.72 36.59
C SER A 27 3.60 2.08 35.11
N TYR A 28 2.59 2.86 34.70
CA TYR A 28 2.46 3.37 33.33
C TYR A 28 3.70 4.17 32.89
N SER A 29 4.27 4.99 33.78
CA SER A 29 5.48 5.77 33.52
C SER A 29 6.69 4.89 33.23
N SER A 30 6.89 3.84 34.02
CA SER A 30 7.98 2.88 33.82
C SER A 30 7.80 2.08 32.53
N PHE A 31 6.57 1.64 32.24
CA PHE A 31 6.22 0.96 30.99
C PHE A 31 6.58 1.81 29.76
N CYS A 32 6.18 3.08 29.77
CA CYS A 32 6.49 4.01 28.66
C CYS A 32 7.99 4.25 28.50
N ARG A 33 8.74 4.32 29.61
CA ARG A 33 10.20 4.54 29.59
C ARG A 33 10.97 3.32 29.08
N LEU A 34 10.50 2.11 29.39
CA LEU A 34 11.09 0.85 28.94
C LEU A 34 10.75 0.50 27.48
N ARG A 35 9.89 1.30 26.82
CA ARG A 35 9.58 1.13 25.41
C ARG A 35 10.86 1.25 24.57
N PRO A 36 11.19 0.24 23.73
CA PRO A 36 12.31 0.33 22.82
C PRO A 36 12.18 1.50 21.86
N PHE A 37 13.29 2.18 21.56
CA PHE A 37 13.29 3.39 20.72
C PHE A 37 12.76 3.15 19.30
N TRP A 38 12.83 1.91 18.79
CA TRP A 38 12.33 1.49 17.48
C TRP A 38 10.82 1.21 17.45
N ALA A 39 10.14 1.16 18.60
CA ALA A 39 8.69 1.05 18.71
C ALA A 39 8.04 2.43 18.74
N LYS A 40 7.36 2.82 17.64
CA LYS A 40 6.78 4.15 17.45
C LYS A 40 5.26 4.07 17.35
N GLN A 41 4.56 5.13 17.75
CA GLN A 41 3.15 5.27 17.39
C GLN A 41 3.02 5.48 15.88
N PRO A 42 1.98 4.91 15.25
CA PRO A 42 1.70 5.14 13.84
C PRO A 42 1.30 6.60 13.63
N SER A 43 1.91 7.23 12.63
CA SER A 43 1.47 8.51 12.07
C SER A 43 0.38 8.29 11.01
N LEU A 44 -0.31 9.35 10.59
CA LEU A 44 -1.30 9.28 9.50
C LEU A 44 -0.71 8.79 8.16
N THR A 45 0.61 8.90 8.01
CA THR A 45 1.37 8.38 6.87
C THR A 45 1.78 6.92 7.03
N ASP A 46 1.83 6.41 8.27
CA ASP A 46 2.10 5.01 8.56
C ASP A 46 0.79 4.22 8.33
N ARG A 47 0.53 3.83 7.08
CA ARG A 47 -0.63 3.01 6.70
C ARG A 47 -0.21 1.57 6.45
N ASP A 48 -1.03 0.64 6.92
CA ASP A 48 -0.88 -0.79 6.63
C ASP A 48 -1.47 -1.17 5.26
N THR A 49 -2.03 -0.20 4.54
CA THR A 49 -2.55 -0.34 3.18
C THR A 49 -1.72 0.48 2.20
N CYS A 50 -1.39 -0.11 1.06
CA CYS A 50 -0.59 0.56 0.04
C CYS A 50 -1.48 1.38 -0.89
N VAL A 51 -1.51 2.71 -0.69
CA VAL A 51 -2.24 3.68 -1.54
C VAL A 51 -1.29 4.27 -2.60
N CYS A 52 -0.35 3.46 -3.12
CA CYS A 52 0.58 3.96 -4.12
C CYS A 52 -0.12 4.09 -5.47
N LYS A 53 0.31 5.08 -6.27
CA LYS A 53 -0.15 5.32 -7.64
C LYS A 53 -0.22 4.03 -8.48
N LYS A 54 0.73 3.09 -8.28
CA LYS A 54 0.77 1.82 -9.02
C LYS A 54 -0.42 0.93 -8.67
N HIS A 55 -0.71 0.71 -7.38
CA HIS A 55 -1.86 -0.11 -6.97
C HIS A 55 -3.18 0.54 -7.36
N GLU A 56 -3.32 1.85 -7.15
CA GLU A 56 -4.53 2.59 -7.54
C GLU A 56 -4.78 2.51 -9.05
N ASN A 57 -3.75 2.69 -9.88
CA ASN A 57 -3.91 2.61 -11.34
C ASN A 57 -4.24 1.19 -11.82
N VAL A 58 -3.73 0.15 -11.15
CA VAL A 58 -4.10 -1.24 -11.48
C VAL A 58 -5.55 -1.51 -11.08
N GLN A 59 -6.00 -1.01 -9.92
CA GLN A 59 -7.40 -1.14 -9.51
C GLN A 59 -8.35 -0.47 -10.52
N LEU A 60 -8.04 0.77 -10.95
CA LEU A 60 -8.84 1.47 -11.97
C LEU A 60 -8.93 0.71 -13.30
N LEU A 61 -7.88 -0.03 -13.66
CA LEU A 61 -7.87 -0.88 -14.85
C LEU A 61 -8.75 -2.12 -14.65
N ILE A 62 -8.66 -2.79 -13.49
CA ILE A 62 -9.53 -3.91 -13.11
C ILE A 62 -11.00 -3.48 -13.19
N ASP A 63 -11.34 -2.34 -12.59
CA ASP A 63 -12.71 -1.82 -12.56
C ASP A 63 -13.25 -1.61 -13.98
N ARG A 64 -12.39 -1.13 -14.91
CA ARG A 64 -12.78 -0.98 -16.32
C ARG A 64 -12.99 -2.31 -17.01
N LEU A 65 -12.11 -3.29 -16.77
CA LEU A 65 -12.24 -4.63 -17.37
C LEU A 65 -13.52 -5.36 -16.90
N LEU A 66 -13.89 -5.18 -15.63
CA LEU A 66 -15.14 -5.68 -15.06
C LEU A 66 -16.36 -4.99 -15.67
N PHE A 67 -16.31 -3.66 -15.82
CA PHE A 67 -17.37 -2.90 -16.47
C PHE A 67 -17.61 -3.35 -17.92
N MET A 68 -16.55 -3.74 -18.62
CA MET A 68 -16.64 -4.30 -19.97
C MET A 68 -17.04 -5.78 -20.00
N GLU A 69 -17.27 -6.41 -18.83
CA GLU A 69 -17.58 -7.83 -18.68
C GLU A 69 -16.50 -8.75 -19.29
N THR A 70 -15.27 -8.24 -19.41
CA THR A 70 -14.11 -9.00 -19.94
C THR A 70 -13.34 -9.72 -18.85
N LEU A 71 -13.56 -9.34 -17.59
CA LEU A 71 -12.93 -9.93 -16.41
C LEU A 71 -14.04 -10.43 -15.47
N SER A 72 -13.82 -11.60 -14.87
CA SER A 72 -14.72 -12.18 -13.88
C SER A 72 -14.75 -11.34 -12.59
N THR A 73 -15.93 -11.24 -11.97
CA THR A 73 -16.13 -10.49 -10.71
C THR A 73 -15.37 -11.09 -9.52
N GLU A 74 -14.87 -12.31 -9.63
CA GLU A 74 -13.96 -12.92 -8.66
C GLU A 74 -12.62 -12.17 -8.57
N PHE A 75 -12.26 -11.38 -9.58
CA PHE A 75 -11.04 -10.58 -9.63
C PHE A 75 -11.29 -9.09 -9.31
N SER A 76 -12.32 -8.79 -8.51
CA SER A 76 -12.78 -7.41 -8.22
C SER A 76 -11.75 -6.49 -7.55
N SER A 77 -10.60 -7.00 -7.11
CA SER A 77 -9.56 -6.19 -6.49
C SER A 77 -8.17 -6.68 -6.86
N VAL A 78 -7.18 -5.77 -6.75
CA VAL A 78 -5.77 -6.10 -6.95
C VAL A 78 -5.35 -7.29 -6.07
N GLU A 79 -5.83 -7.35 -4.83
CA GLU A 79 -5.52 -8.45 -3.91
C GLU A 79 -6.08 -9.78 -4.40
N LYS A 80 -7.36 -9.81 -4.81
CA LYS A 80 -8.00 -11.04 -5.34
C LYS A 80 -7.34 -11.51 -6.63
N LEU A 81 -7.05 -10.59 -7.54
CA LEU A 81 -6.31 -10.87 -8.77
C LEU A 81 -4.90 -11.42 -8.47
N THR A 82 -4.20 -10.83 -7.51
CA THR A 82 -2.86 -11.30 -7.11
C THR A 82 -2.93 -12.71 -6.52
N LYS A 83 -3.91 -12.99 -5.66
CA LYS A 83 -4.13 -14.33 -5.08
C LYS A 83 -4.40 -15.40 -6.12
N SER A 84 -5.03 -15.06 -7.24
CA SER A 84 -5.31 -16.04 -8.29
C SER A 84 -4.08 -16.39 -9.14
N VAL A 85 -3.18 -15.43 -9.36
CA VAL A 85 -1.96 -15.64 -10.17
C VAL A 85 -0.73 -16.05 -9.36
N CYS A 86 -0.71 -15.76 -8.05
CA CYS A 86 0.41 -16.05 -7.15
C CYS A 86 0.12 -17.23 -6.21
N CYS A 87 1.16 -17.70 -5.51
CA CYS A 87 1.06 -18.64 -4.40
C CYS A 87 0.88 -17.83 -3.11
N PHE A 88 -0.32 -17.81 -2.54
CA PHE A 88 -0.61 -17.03 -1.32
C PHE A 88 -0.29 -17.81 -0.02
N ASP A 89 -0.27 -19.15 -0.06
CA ASP A 89 -0.23 -19.98 1.15
C ASP A 89 1.18 -20.44 1.59
N SER A 90 2.22 -20.14 0.81
CA SER A 90 3.57 -20.62 1.12
C SER A 90 4.46 -19.48 1.59
N GLN A 91 4.69 -19.40 2.90
CA GLN A 91 5.60 -18.45 3.59
C GLN A 91 7.07 -18.48 3.11
N LYS A 92 7.40 -19.19 2.02
CA LYS A 92 8.77 -19.43 1.57
C LYS A 92 9.10 -18.90 0.16
N ASN A 93 8.12 -18.45 -0.64
CA ASN A 93 8.36 -18.10 -2.05
C ASN A 93 7.78 -16.73 -2.47
N GLU A 94 7.86 -15.70 -1.63
CA GLU A 94 7.23 -14.40 -1.94
C GLU A 94 7.85 -13.72 -3.18
N MET A 95 9.18 -13.67 -3.30
CA MET A 95 9.82 -12.91 -4.38
C MET A 95 9.78 -13.62 -5.73
N ASP A 96 10.13 -14.91 -5.79
CA ASP A 96 10.10 -15.68 -7.05
C ASP A 96 8.68 -15.74 -7.64
N CYS A 97 7.67 -15.76 -6.76
CA CYS A 97 6.28 -15.74 -7.18
C CYS A 97 5.90 -14.40 -7.82
N MET A 98 6.21 -13.29 -7.15
CA MET A 98 5.89 -11.93 -7.63
C MET A 98 6.73 -11.50 -8.84
N THR A 99 7.83 -12.21 -9.13
CA THR A 99 8.73 -11.94 -10.27
C THR A 99 8.56 -12.93 -11.44
N GLY A 100 7.64 -13.90 -11.33
CA GLY A 100 7.36 -14.87 -12.40
C GLY A 100 8.37 -16.01 -12.53
N LEU A 101 9.27 -16.17 -11.55
CA LEU A 101 10.26 -17.26 -11.49
C LEU A 101 9.73 -18.51 -10.79
N CYS A 102 8.63 -18.40 -10.03
CA CYS A 102 8.05 -19.50 -9.29
C CYS A 102 7.53 -20.60 -10.23
N ILE A 103 8.14 -21.79 -10.14
CA ILE A 103 7.80 -22.95 -10.97
C ILE A 103 6.33 -23.37 -10.83
N LYS A 104 5.71 -23.13 -9.67
CA LYS A 104 4.33 -23.54 -9.36
C LYS A 104 3.27 -22.64 -10.00
N CYS A 105 3.53 -21.34 -10.11
CA CYS A 105 2.52 -20.37 -10.56
C CYS A 105 2.92 -19.57 -11.80
N LYS A 106 4.14 -19.72 -12.33
CA LYS A 106 4.62 -19.01 -13.53
C LYS A 106 3.71 -19.18 -14.76
N GLN A 107 2.90 -20.23 -14.80
CA GLN A 107 1.93 -20.53 -15.87
C GLN A 107 0.49 -20.12 -15.52
N LYS A 108 0.19 -19.72 -14.28
CA LYS A 108 -1.15 -19.24 -13.92
C LYS A 108 -1.42 -17.95 -14.68
N ARG A 109 -2.59 -17.88 -15.33
CA ARG A 109 -3.04 -16.70 -16.08
C ARG A 109 -4.50 -16.48 -15.74
N VAL A 110 -4.88 -15.20 -15.71
CA VAL A 110 -6.28 -14.81 -15.59
C VAL A 110 -6.85 -14.75 -17.00
N ARG A 111 -8.00 -15.40 -17.19
CA ARG A 111 -8.70 -15.37 -18.46
C ARG A 111 -9.37 -14.01 -18.61
N ILE A 112 -9.11 -13.36 -19.74
CA ILE A 112 -9.78 -12.13 -20.14
C ILE A 112 -10.62 -12.50 -21.36
N ASP A 113 -11.94 -12.46 -21.21
CA ASP A 113 -12.87 -12.80 -22.28
C ASP A 113 -13.11 -11.56 -23.16
N CYS A 114 -12.31 -11.44 -24.20
CA CYS A 114 -12.54 -10.44 -25.24
C CYS A 114 -13.66 -10.95 -26.15
N ARG A 115 -14.92 -10.54 -25.91
CA ARG A 115 -16.00 -10.75 -26.89
C ARG A 115 -15.67 -10.03 -28.20
N GLU A 116 -16.26 -10.51 -29.31
CA GLU A 116 -15.91 -10.28 -30.72
C GLU A 116 -15.76 -8.82 -31.21
N ASN A 117 -16.01 -7.80 -30.38
CA ASN A 117 -15.87 -6.40 -30.75
C ASN A 117 -14.48 -5.83 -30.37
N MET A 118 -13.42 -6.33 -31.01
CA MET A 118 -12.06 -5.77 -30.90
C MET A 118 -11.97 -4.29 -31.34
N ASP A 119 -12.96 -3.78 -32.08
CA ASP A 119 -12.96 -2.42 -32.64
C ASP A 119 -13.57 -1.35 -31.70
N THR A 120 -14.18 -1.76 -30.59
CA THR A 120 -14.78 -0.80 -29.64
C THR A 120 -13.70 -0.13 -28.80
N LYS A 121 -13.48 1.18 -29.02
CA LYS A 121 -12.58 1.97 -28.18
C LYS A 121 -13.11 2.07 -26.76
N THR A 122 -12.21 1.93 -25.79
CA THR A 122 -12.50 2.04 -24.37
C THR A 122 -11.57 3.04 -23.70
N TYR A 123 -12.00 3.62 -22.58
CA TYR A 123 -11.25 4.61 -21.82
C TYR A 123 -11.27 4.23 -20.34
N TRP A 124 -10.17 4.51 -19.64
CA TRP A 124 -10.05 4.33 -18.20
C TRP A 124 -9.32 5.50 -17.58
N PHE A 125 -9.55 5.70 -16.28
CA PHE A 125 -8.84 6.71 -15.51
C PHE A 125 -7.51 6.17 -15.01
N GLN A 126 -6.52 7.05 -14.91
CA GLN A 126 -5.26 6.76 -14.24
C GLN A 126 -4.79 8.01 -13.51
N TRP A 127 -4.25 7.83 -12.31
CA TRP A 127 -3.51 8.87 -11.64
C TRP A 127 -2.24 9.19 -12.41
N ASN A 128 -1.94 10.48 -12.55
CA ASN A 128 -0.66 10.94 -13.09
C ASN A 128 0.01 11.98 -12.20
N THR A 129 1.34 12.04 -12.24
CA THR A 129 2.13 12.99 -11.44
C THR A 129 2.47 14.16 -12.33
N VAL A 130 1.86 15.32 -12.08
CA VAL A 130 2.08 16.53 -12.87
C VAL A 130 3.02 17.44 -12.10
N LYS A 131 4.18 17.76 -12.67
CA LYS A 131 5.06 18.81 -12.14
C LYS A 131 4.43 20.16 -12.49
N LYS A 132 4.08 20.96 -11.49
CA LYS A 132 3.63 22.34 -11.69
C LYS A 132 4.72 23.30 -11.21
N THR A 133 5.17 24.18 -12.10
CA THR A 133 5.99 25.32 -11.72
C THR A 133 5.07 26.39 -11.15
N ILE A 134 5.09 26.58 -9.84
CA ILE A 134 4.34 27.66 -9.19
C ILE A 134 5.23 28.91 -9.27
N THR A 135 4.97 29.81 -10.21
CA THR A 135 5.55 31.16 -10.17
C THR A 135 4.83 31.97 -9.10
N SER A 136 5.50 32.18 -7.96
CA SER A 136 5.08 33.17 -6.96
C SER A 136 5.12 34.56 -7.59
N LYS A 137 3.98 35.26 -7.66
CA LYS A 137 3.95 36.71 -7.91
C LYS A 137 4.31 37.44 -6.60
N LYS A 138 5.62 37.60 -6.36
CA LYS A 138 6.31 38.49 -5.39
C LYS A 138 7.81 38.14 -5.57
N THR A 139 8.69 38.99 -6.08
CA THR A 139 8.88 40.43 -5.83
C THR A 139 9.60 41.04 -7.03
N ALA A 140 9.06 42.13 -7.59
CA ALA A 140 9.84 43.05 -8.41
C ALA A 140 10.56 44.00 -7.44
N SER A 141 11.85 43.77 -7.23
CA SER A 141 12.75 44.75 -6.61
C SER A 141 14.12 44.60 -7.24
N GLU A 142 14.40 45.57 -8.11
CA GLU A 142 15.68 45.97 -8.69
C GLU A 142 16.94 45.28 -8.13
N GLU A 143 17.57 44.44 -8.96
CA GLU A 143 19.02 44.28 -8.92
C GLU A 143 19.61 45.40 -9.79
N LYS A 144 20.16 46.43 -9.14
CA LYS A 144 21.15 47.31 -9.76
C LYS A 144 22.48 46.58 -9.74
N GLU A 145 23.03 46.34 -10.93
CA GLU A 145 24.41 45.94 -11.15
C GLU A 145 25.39 46.99 -10.64
N MET A 146 26.51 46.52 -10.10
CA MET A 146 27.77 47.25 -9.98
C MET A 146 28.89 46.24 -9.73
N PRO A 147 30.10 46.36 -10.30
CA PRO A 147 30.56 47.15 -11.45
C PRO A 147 30.84 46.32 -12.72
#